data_AF-A0A1H6A2J4-F1
#
_entry.id   AF-A0A1H6A2J4-F1
#
_cell.length_a   1.000
_cell.length_b   1.000
_cell.length_c   1.000
_cell.angle_alpha   90.00
_cell.angle_beta   90.00
_cell.angle_gamma   90.00
#
_symmetry.space_group_name_H-M   'P 1'
#
loop_
_entity.id
_entity.type
_entity.pdbx_description
1 polymer ?
#
loop_
_entity_poly.entity_id
_entity_poly.type
_entity_poly.pdbx_seq_one_letter_code
_entity_poly.pdbx_strand_id
1 'polypeptide(L)'
;MRSLVFLLILTSVAGAQQSPTAKAPRTSPWFKAQTIDFVALTPAPPAPGSELDRQDMKEVLLEQRTRTAAQIQQAQADDKEEDMFAFATVLGPKFSAAELPLTAAFSQHLRDASAVINNPMKVYYGRPRPFVTSAEVHPVCEKTASNSYPSGHSMVGTLEALALTQIVPERSPEILHRLDQYTQNRVVCGVHYPSDVAASRLIATSLYGLIAASPDFQRELAGAKAEVRSHLGLVAAPVRAAALP
;
A
#
# COMPACT_ATOMS: atom_id res chain seq x y z
N MET A 1 12.64 -58.05 -53.58
CA MET A 1 12.32 -57.41 -52.28
C MET A 1 12.55 -55.91 -52.45
N ARG A 2 11.47 -55.10 -52.49
CA ARG A 2 11.54 -53.64 -52.66
C ARG A 2 11.51 -52.99 -51.28
N SER A 3 12.58 -52.31 -50.89
CA SER A 3 12.64 -51.57 -49.62
C SER A 3 12.02 -50.18 -49.81
N LEU A 4 10.94 -49.90 -49.06
CA LEU A 4 10.32 -48.59 -48.94
C LEU A 4 11.12 -47.75 -47.93
N VAL A 5 11.60 -46.57 -48.35
CA VAL A 5 12.17 -45.55 -47.48
C VAL A 5 11.02 -44.64 -47.02
N PHE A 6 10.74 -44.62 -45.71
CA PHE A 6 9.78 -43.70 -45.10
C PHE A 6 10.49 -42.38 -44.77
N LEU A 7 10.08 -41.30 -45.42
CA LEU A 7 10.54 -39.94 -45.14
C LEU A 7 9.65 -39.35 -44.03
N LEU A 8 10.20 -39.20 -42.82
CA LEU A 8 9.54 -38.52 -41.71
C LEU A 8 9.66 -37.00 -41.88
N ILE A 9 8.53 -36.34 -42.15
CA ILE A 9 8.40 -34.89 -42.17
C ILE A 9 8.17 -34.43 -40.72
N LEU A 10 9.18 -33.82 -40.11
CA LEU A 10 9.06 -33.13 -38.82
C LEU A 10 8.38 -31.77 -39.05
N THR A 11 7.11 -31.66 -38.68
CA THR A 11 6.41 -30.38 -38.58
C THR A 11 6.78 -29.70 -37.27
N SER A 12 7.64 -28.67 -37.35
CA SER A 12 7.95 -27.81 -36.21
C SER A 12 6.75 -26.90 -35.90
N VAL A 13 6.04 -27.19 -34.81
CA VAL A 13 5.01 -26.28 -34.28
C VAL A 13 5.73 -25.14 -33.54
N ALA A 14 5.85 -23.99 -34.19
CA ALA A 14 6.31 -22.77 -33.55
C ALA A 14 5.23 -22.30 -32.56
N GLY A 15 5.43 -22.58 -31.28
CA GLY A 15 4.59 -22.05 -30.20
C GLY A 15 4.82 -20.55 -30.08
N ALA A 16 3.83 -19.76 -30.49
CA ALA A 16 3.81 -18.32 -30.21
C ALA A 16 3.74 -18.13 -28.69
N GLN A 17 4.85 -17.71 -28.07
CA GLN A 17 4.85 -17.22 -26.70
C GLN A 17 3.98 -15.96 -26.63
N GLN A 18 2.80 -16.10 -26.05
CA GLN A 18 1.96 -14.96 -25.70
C GLN A 18 2.68 -14.13 -24.64
N SER A 19 3.05 -12.90 -25.00
CA SER A 19 3.50 -11.91 -24.02
C SER A 19 2.40 -11.73 -22.97
N PRO A 20 2.75 -11.64 -21.66
CA PRO A 20 1.76 -11.42 -20.63
C PRO A 20 1.01 -10.12 -20.91
N THR A 21 -0.32 -10.20 -20.96
CA THR A 21 -1.18 -9.04 -21.15
C THR A 21 -0.91 -8.04 -20.03
N ALA A 22 -0.57 -6.80 -20.41
CA ALA A 22 -0.41 -5.72 -19.45
C ALA A 22 -1.71 -5.56 -18.65
N LYS A 23 -1.64 -5.60 -17.31
CA LYS A 23 -2.80 -5.40 -16.44
C LYS A 23 -3.43 -4.03 -16.77
N ALA A 24 -4.76 -3.99 -16.85
CA ALA A 24 -5.48 -2.75 -17.10
C ALA A 24 -5.07 -1.67 -16.07
N PRO A 25 -4.97 -0.39 -16.46
CA PRO A 25 -4.70 0.70 -15.54
C PRO A 25 -5.73 0.71 -14.40
N ARG A 26 -5.26 0.92 -13.17
CA ARG A 26 -6.15 1.11 -12.01
C ARG A 26 -6.94 2.41 -12.19
N THR A 27 -8.16 2.44 -11.66
CA THR A 27 -9.05 3.61 -11.69
C THR A 27 -9.55 3.91 -10.28
N SER A 28 -9.93 5.15 -10.02
CA SER A 28 -10.55 5.56 -8.76
C SER A 28 -12.00 5.97 -9.01
N PRO A 29 -12.95 5.59 -8.15
CA PRO A 29 -14.32 6.10 -8.24
C PRO A 29 -14.43 7.57 -7.78
N TRP A 30 -13.46 8.10 -7.05
CA TRP A 30 -13.60 9.41 -6.39
C TRP A 30 -12.88 10.57 -7.08
N PHE A 31 -11.97 10.28 -8.02
CA PHE A 31 -11.25 11.30 -8.77
C PHE A 31 -10.73 10.75 -10.11
N LYS A 32 -10.39 11.65 -11.03
CA LYS A 32 -9.76 11.31 -12.30
C LYS A 32 -8.25 11.54 -12.19
N ALA A 33 -7.43 10.60 -12.67
CA ALA A 33 -5.97 10.72 -12.54
C ALA A 33 -5.40 12.02 -13.13
N GLN A 34 -6.03 12.58 -14.17
CA GLN A 34 -5.58 13.79 -14.84
C GLN A 34 -5.80 15.08 -14.03
N THR A 35 -6.57 15.02 -12.93
CA THR A 35 -6.90 16.22 -12.15
C THR A 35 -5.91 16.50 -11.01
N ILE A 36 -4.88 15.67 -10.85
CA ILE A 36 -3.93 15.79 -9.74
C ILE A 36 -2.51 15.76 -10.32
N ASP A 37 -1.72 16.79 -10.04
CA ASP A 37 -0.29 16.80 -10.32
C ASP A 37 0.46 16.08 -9.20
N PHE A 38 0.70 14.78 -9.40
CA PHE A 38 1.33 13.93 -8.39
C PHE A 38 2.79 14.30 -8.13
N VAL A 39 3.48 14.92 -9.10
CA VAL A 39 4.87 15.36 -8.92
C VAL A 39 4.90 16.61 -8.04
N ALA A 40 3.98 17.55 -8.26
CA ALA A 40 3.86 18.74 -7.42
C ALA A 40 3.52 18.41 -5.95
N LEU A 41 2.82 17.30 -5.69
CA LEU A 41 2.41 16.88 -4.35
C LEU A 41 3.45 16.05 -3.60
N THR A 42 4.57 15.70 -4.25
CA THR A 42 5.51 14.71 -3.74
C THR A 42 6.92 15.28 -3.71
N PRO A 43 7.61 15.32 -2.55
CA PRO A 43 9.03 15.65 -2.55
C PRO A 43 9.79 14.66 -3.45
N ALA A 44 10.90 15.07 -4.06
CA ALA A 44 11.75 14.11 -4.77
C ALA A 44 12.36 13.12 -3.75
N PRO A 45 12.61 11.85 -4.12
CA PRO A 45 13.39 10.96 -3.28
C PRO A 45 14.80 11.54 -3.06
N PRO A 46 15.47 11.17 -1.96
CA PRO A 46 16.89 11.47 -1.78
C PRO A 46 17.70 11.09 -3.02
N ALA A 47 18.53 12.02 -3.50
CA ALA A 47 19.36 11.77 -4.67
C ALA A 47 20.38 10.66 -4.37
N PRO A 48 20.67 9.75 -5.32
CA PRO A 48 21.63 8.67 -5.11
C PRO A 48 22.98 9.19 -4.61
N GLY A 49 23.47 8.65 -3.50
CA GLY A 49 24.74 9.08 -2.90
C GLY A 49 24.70 10.43 -2.18
N SER A 50 23.53 11.05 -1.98
CA SER A 50 23.37 12.18 -1.06
C SER A 50 23.51 11.74 0.40
N GLU A 51 23.62 12.68 1.34
CA GLU A 51 23.66 12.33 2.76
C GLU A 51 22.36 11.68 3.24
N LEU A 52 21.21 12.17 2.77
CA LEU A 52 19.92 11.57 3.10
C LEU A 52 19.78 10.15 2.55
N ASP A 53 20.28 9.88 1.34
CA ASP A 53 20.26 8.52 0.76
C ASP A 53 21.17 7.56 1.55
N ARG A 54 22.35 8.03 1.99
CA ARG A 54 23.22 7.26 2.89
C ARG A 54 22.58 7.05 4.26
N GLN A 55 21.90 8.05 4.81
CA GLN A 55 21.21 7.95 6.09
C GLN A 55 20.07 6.93 6.02
N ASP A 56 19.25 6.99 4.98
CA ASP A 56 18.20 6.00 4.71
C ASP A 56 18.74 4.57 4.74
N MET A 57 19.86 4.30 4.05
CA MET A 57 20.48 2.97 4.05
C MET A 57 21.01 2.59 5.44
N LYS A 58 21.62 3.52 6.18
CA LYS A 58 22.07 3.26 7.56
C LYS A 58 20.92 2.85 8.47
N GLU A 59 19.77 3.49 8.34
CA GLU A 59 18.56 3.18 9.11
C GLU A 59 18.00 1.79 8.75
N VAL A 60 17.94 1.44 7.47
CA VAL A 60 17.55 0.07 7.04
C VAL A 60 18.46 -0.99 7.65
N LEU A 61 19.79 -0.79 7.58
CA LEU A 61 20.75 -1.74 8.13
C LEU A 61 20.71 -1.78 9.66
N LEU A 62 20.44 -0.66 10.33
CA LEU A 62 20.26 -0.61 11.78
C LEU A 62 19.02 -1.39 12.22
N GLU A 63 17.89 -1.15 11.56
CA GLU A 63 16.64 -1.89 11.83
C GLU A 63 16.84 -3.39 11.59
N GLN A 64 17.50 -3.78 10.50
CA GLN A 64 17.84 -5.18 10.23
C GLN A 64 18.66 -5.84 11.35
N ARG A 65 19.61 -5.12 11.97
CA ARG A 65 20.45 -5.66 13.05
C ARG A 65 19.71 -5.74 14.39
N THR A 66 18.68 -4.92 14.58
CA THR A 66 18.02 -4.74 15.88
C THR A 66 16.62 -5.35 15.94
N ARG A 67 16.00 -5.65 14.80
CA ARG A 67 14.68 -6.28 14.72
C ARG A 67 14.65 -7.63 15.44
N THR A 68 13.66 -7.79 16.29
CA THR A 68 13.36 -9.03 17.01
C THR A 68 12.56 -10.00 16.13
N ALA A 69 12.49 -11.27 16.55
CA ALA A 69 11.65 -12.27 15.88
C ALA A 69 10.17 -11.86 15.84
N ALA A 70 9.67 -11.22 16.91
CA ALA A 70 8.30 -10.71 16.98
C ALA A 70 8.05 -9.58 15.97
N GLN A 71 9.00 -8.65 15.82
CA GLN A 71 8.90 -7.59 14.80
C GLN A 71 8.94 -8.16 13.39
N ILE A 72 9.78 -9.16 13.12
CA ILE A 72 9.81 -9.85 11.82
C ILE A 72 8.46 -10.50 11.53
N GLN A 73 7.90 -11.24 12.49
CA GLN A 73 6.62 -11.92 12.32
C GLN A 73 5.48 -10.92 12.05
N GLN A 74 5.43 -9.81 12.81
CA GLN A 74 4.43 -8.77 12.58
C GLN A 74 4.61 -8.10 11.21
N ALA A 75 5.85 -7.79 10.82
CA ALA A 75 6.12 -7.17 9.52
C ALA A 75 5.74 -8.09 8.35
N GLN A 76 5.94 -9.41 8.48
CA GLN A 76 5.51 -10.40 7.50
C GLN A 76 3.98 -10.56 7.45
N ALA A 77 3.29 -10.42 8.58
CA ALA A 77 1.82 -10.41 8.59
C ALA A 77 1.29 -9.16 7.88
N ASP A 78 1.85 -8.00 8.21
CA ASP A 78 1.50 -6.72 7.59
C ASP A 78 1.83 -6.67 6.09
N ASP A 79 2.89 -7.35 5.65
CA ASP A 79 3.24 -7.46 4.23
C ASP A 79 2.15 -8.15 3.40
N LYS A 80 1.47 -9.13 4.00
CA LYS A 80 0.41 -9.92 3.37
C LYS A 80 -0.95 -9.22 3.43
N GLU A 81 -1.16 -8.38 4.43
CA GLU A 81 -2.43 -7.68 4.67
C GLU A 81 -2.34 -6.22 4.22
N GLU A 82 -2.37 -6.00 2.90
CA GLU A 82 -2.39 -4.65 2.32
C GLU A 82 -3.81 -4.08 2.27
N ASP A 83 -4.61 -4.27 3.32
CA ASP A 83 -5.96 -3.74 3.43
C ASP A 83 -6.34 -3.28 4.85
N MET A 84 -7.54 -2.73 4.97
CA MET A 84 -7.99 -2.07 6.20
C MET A 84 -8.03 -3.03 7.39
N PHE A 85 -8.09 -4.35 7.16
CA PHE A 85 -8.12 -5.36 8.21
C PHE A 85 -6.75 -5.59 8.88
N ALA A 86 -5.67 -4.97 8.38
CA ALA A 86 -4.41 -4.82 9.12
C ALA A 86 -4.60 -4.13 10.49
N PHE A 87 -5.70 -3.41 10.69
CA PHE A 87 -6.09 -2.75 11.95
C PHE A 87 -6.94 -3.63 12.88
N ALA A 88 -7.15 -4.91 12.57
CA ALA A 88 -7.85 -5.86 13.46
C ALA A 88 -7.15 -6.02 14.84
N THR A 89 -5.85 -5.75 14.92
CA THR A 89 -5.11 -5.68 16.20
C THR A 89 -5.58 -4.57 17.13
N VAL A 90 -6.25 -3.55 16.59
CA VAL A 90 -6.86 -2.44 17.33
C VAL A 90 -8.36 -2.64 17.50
N LEU A 91 -9.05 -3.03 16.42
CA LEU A 91 -10.52 -3.10 16.37
C LEU A 91 -11.09 -4.47 16.75
N GLY A 92 -10.24 -5.45 16.99
CA GLY A 92 -10.60 -6.79 17.45
C GLY A 92 -10.63 -7.84 16.33
N PRO A 93 -10.55 -9.13 16.69
CA PRO A 93 -10.33 -10.23 15.73
C PRO A 93 -11.49 -10.49 14.76
N LYS A 94 -12.68 -9.93 15.03
CA LYS A 94 -13.83 -10.03 14.13
C LYS A 94 -13.90 -8.90 13.10
N PHE A 95 -13.06 -7.88 13.23
CA PHE A 95 -12.88 -6.85 12.21
C PHE A 95 -12.19 -7.47 10.99
N SER A 96 -12.99 -8.02 10.08
CA SER A 96 -12.53 -8.83 8.95
C SER A 96 -13.43 -8.64 7.73
N ALA A 97 -12.90 -8.91 6.53
CA ALA A 97 -13.63 -8.76 5.28
C ALA A 97 -14.93 -9.59 5.21
N ALA A 98 -14.93 -10.76 5.85
CA ALA A 98 -16.09 -11.65 5.87
C ALA A 98 -17.27 -11.07 6.67
N GLU A 99 -16.98 -10.34 7.74
CA GLU A 99 -17.97 -9.75 8.63
C GLU A 99 -18.38 -8.33 8.20
N LEU A 100 -17.55 -7.68 7.37
CA LEU A 100 -17.64 -6.26 7.04
C LEU A 100 -17.53 -6.01 5.52
N PRO A 101 -18.49 -6.52 4.70
CA PRO A 101 -18.42 -6.43 3.25
C PRO A 101 -18.42 -4.99 2.70
N LEU A 102 -19.13 -4.05 3.31
CA LEU A 102 -19.10 -2.64 2.88
C LEU A 102 -17.74 -2.02 3.15
N THR A 103 -17.15 -2.34 4.31
CA THR A 103 -15.80 -1.90 4.69
C THR A 103 -14.75 -2.51 3.78
N ALA A 104 -14.89 -3.79 3.42
CA ALA A 104 -14.00 -4.46 2.48
C ALA A 104 -14.03 -3.82 1.08
N ALA A 105 -15.23 -3.49 0.58
CA ALA A 105 -15.39 -2.78 -0.69
C ALA A 105 -14.77 -1.38 -0.65
N PHE A 106 -15.01 -0.63 0.44
CA PHE A 106 -14.44 0.69 0.64
C PHE A 106 -12.90 0.66 0.72
N SER A 107 -12.33 -0.32 1.45
CA SER A 107 -10.89 -0.56 1.50
C SER A 107 -10.32 -0.88 0.12
N GLN A 108 -11.00 -1.69 -0.70
CA GLN A 108 -10.59 -1.93 -2.09
C GLN A 108 -10.51 -0.64 -2.91
N HIS A 109 -11.50 0.25 -2.80
CA HIS A 109 -11.46 1.53 -3.49
C HIS A 109 -10.34 2.46 -2.98
N LEU A 110 -10.00 2.44 -1.69
CA LEU A 110 -8.84 3.16 -1.15
C LEU A 110 -7.52 2.64 -1.74
N ARG A 111 -7.38 1.32 -1.91
CA ARG A 111 -6.21 0.71 -2.56
C ARG A 111 -6.12 1.08 -4.04
N ASP A 112 -7.25 1.07 -4.74
CA ASP A 112 -7.29 1.46 -6.15
C ASP A 112 -6.96 2.94 -6.32
N ALA A 113 -7.51 3.81 -5.48
CA ALA A 113 -7.15 5.22 -5.40
C ALA A 113 -5.65 5.41 -5.14
N SER A 114 -5.07 4.70 -4.17
CA SER A 114 -3.62 4.70 -3.91
C SER A 114 -2.83 4.30 -5.16
N ALA A 115 -3.21 3.21 -5.83
CA ALA A 115 -2.49 2.68 -6.98
C ALA A 115 -2.51 3.61 -8.20
N VAL A 116 -3.59 4.39 -8.39
CA VAL A 116 -3.67 5.44 -9.43
C VAL A 116 -2.56 6.48 -9.27
N ILE A 117 -2.21 6.83 -8.02
CA ILE A 117 -1.15 7.80 -7.70
C ILE A 117 0.22 7.13 -7.69
N ASN A 118 0.31 6.01 -6.97
CA ASN A 118 1.57 5.37 -6.60
C ASN A 118 2.30 4.76 -7.81
N ASN A 119 1.58 4.09 -8.71
CA ASN A 119 2.20 3.36 -9.82
C ASN A 119 2.93 4.30 -10.81
N PRO A 120 2.32 5.41 -11.30
CA PRO A 120 3.03 6.36 -12.15
C PRO A 120 4.26 6.97 -11.47
N MET A 121 4.19 7.29 -10.17
CA MET A 121 5.33 7.85 -9.46
C MET A 121 6.49 6.86 -9.31
N LYS A 122 6.20 5.58 -9.08
CA LYS A 122 7.23 4.53 -9.08
C LYS A 122 7.96 4.44 -10.40
N VAL A 123 7.25 4.62 -11.52
CA VAL A 123 7.86 4.67 -12.86
C VAL A 123 8.68 5.96 -13.03
N TYR A 124 8.10 7.11 -12.68
CA TYR A 124 8.72 8.43 -12.85
C TYR A 124 10.04 8.57 -12.08
N TYR A 125 10.06 8.21 -10.79
CA TYR A 125 11.23 8.39 -9.95
C TYR A 125 12.26 7.27 -10.06
N GLY A 126 11.86 6.06 -10.45
CA GLY A 126 12.82 4.99 -10.73
C GLY A 126 13.68 4.54 -9.53
N ARG A 127 13.34 4.91 -8.29
CA ARG A 127 14.23 4.64 -7.14
C ARG A 127 14.35 3.14 -6.88
N PRO A 128 15.55 2.54 -6.94
CA PRO A 128 15.73 1.12 -6.63
C PRO A 128 15.48 0.83 -5.14
N ARG A 129 15.06 -0.40 -4.81
CA ARG A 129 14.82 -0.86 -3.44
C ARG A 129 16.12 -1.00 -2.64
N PRO A 130 16.10 -0.98 -1.30
CA PRO A 130 17.30 -1.17 -0.47
C PRO A 130 18.12 -2.42 -0.82
N PHE A 131 17.43 -3.56 -0.99
CA PHE A 131 18.05 -4.85 -1.34
C PHE A 131 18.54 -4.95 -2.79
N VAL A 132 18.18 -3.99 -3.65
CA VAL A 132 18.71 -3.91 -5.02
C VAL A 132 20.04 -3.14 -5.01
N THR A 133 20.14 -2.10 -4.17
CA THR A 133 21.33 -1.24 -4.11
C THR A 133 22.43 -1.77 -3.19
N SER A 134 22.11 -2.64 -2.23
CA SER A 134 23.09 -3.22 -1.31
C SER A 134 22.81 -4.69 -1.02
N ALA A 135 23.84 -5.52 -1.17
CA ALA A 135 23.81 -6.95 -0.81
C ALA A 135 23.78 -7.19 0.71
N GLU A 136 24.07 -6.17 1.53
CA GLU A 136 24.01 -6.26 3.00
C GLU A 136 22.57 -6.28 3.52
N VAL A 137 21.60 -5.85 2.71
CA VAL A 137 20.19 -5.88 3.06
C VAL A 137 19.63 -7.27 2.78
N HIS A 138 19.08 -7.89 3.83
CA HIS A 138 18.42 -9.20 3.83
C HIS A 138 16.93 -9.01 4.15
N PRO A 139 16.08 -8.82 3.12
CA PRO A 139 14.65 -8.66 3.32
C PRO A 139 14.02 -9.90 3.96
N VAL A 140 13.05 -9.67 4.84
CA VAL A 140 12.25 -10.74 5.48
C VAL A 140 10.83 -10.84 4.93
N CYS A 141 10.47 -9.93 4.02
CA CYS A 141 9.15 -9.84 3.38
C CYS A 141 9.30 -10.04 1.87
N GLU A 142 8.19 -10.08 1.13
CA GLU A 142 8.21 -10.37 -0.30
C GLU A 142 9.01 -9.31 -1.08
N LYS A 143 9.91 -9.78 -1.95
CA LYS A 143 10.66 -8.92 -2.87
C LYS A 143 9.82 -8.69 -4.11
N THR A 144 9.58 -7.43 -4.45
CA THR A 144 8.90 -7.05 -5.69
C THR A 144 9.89 -6.47 -6.70
N ALA A 145 9.56 -6.58 -7.98
CA ALA A 145 10.31 -5.94 -9.06
C ALA A 145 9.99 -4.44 -9.23
N SER A 146 9.03 -3.90 -8.47
CA SER A 146 8.65 -2.48 -8.58
C SER A 146 9.62 -1.58 -7.82
N ASN A 147 9.78 -0.35 -8.30
CA ASN A 147 10.64 0.67 -7.68
C ASN A 147 10.16 1.02 -6.26
N SER A 148 11.07 1.51 -5.43
CA SER A 148 10.85 1.79 -4.01
C SER A 148 9.97 3.02 -3.77
N TYR A 149 10.18 4.10 -4.53
CA TYR A 149 9.60 5.40 -4.20
C TYR A 149 8.30 5.73 -4.94
N PRO A 150 7.23 6.16 -4.25
CA PRO A 150 7.02 6.07 -2.81
C PRO A 150 6.45 4.69 -2.41
N SER A 151 6.39 4.37 -1.12
CA SER A 151 5.89 3.08 -0.63
C SER A 151 4.39 2.85 -0.85
N GLY A 152 4.01 1.78 -1.56
CA GLY A 152 2.60 1.42 -1.83
C GLY A 152 1.83 1.10 -0.56
N HIS A 153 2.27 0.07 0.18
CA HIS A 153 1.72 -0.30 1.49
C HIS A 153 1.57 0.91 2.41
N SER A 154 2.59 1.77 2.51
CA SER A 154 2.51 2.91 3.41
C SER A 154 1.46 3.95 2.99
N MET A 155 1.23 4.11 1.68
CA MET A 155 0.19 4.99 1.15
C MET A 155 -1.20 4.42 1.43
N VAL A 156 -1.40 3.12 1.18
CA VAL A 156 -2.64 2.40 1.49
C VAL A 156 -2.96 2.49 2.98
N GLY A 157 -2.02 2.06 3.84
CA GLY A 157 -2.23 2.05 5.28
C GLY A 157 -2.55 3.44 5.83
N THR A 158 -1.93 4.49 5.29
CA THR A 158 -2.23 5.88 5.70
C THR A 158 -3.65 6.29 5.30
N LEU A 159 -4.08 6.01 4.06
CA LEU A 159 -5.45 6.32 3.61
C LEU A 159 -6.49 5.59 4.46
N GLU A 160 -6.26 4.31 4.74
CA GLU A 160 -7.16 3.48 5.53
C GLU A 160 -7.21 3.89 6.99
N ALA A 161 -6.07 4.21 7.61
CA ALA A 161 -6.03 4.74 8.97
C ALA A 161 -6.80 6.06 9.08
N LEU A 162 -6.60 7.00 8.14
CA LEU A 162 -7.32 8.26 8.12
C LEU A 162 -8.83 8.03 7.99
N ALA A 163 -9.27 7.11 7.14
CA ALA A 163 -10.67 6.73 7.04
C ALA A 163 -11.21 6.12 8.35
N LEU A 164 -10.45 5.21 8.96
CA LEU A 164 -10.81 4.58 10.23
C LEU A 164 -10.94 5.59 11.38
N THR A 165 -10.13 6.66 11.41
CA THR A 165 -10.30 7.75 12.40
C THR A 165 -11.62 8.51 12.24
N GLN A 166 -12.22 8.50 11.05
CA GLN A 166 -13.56 9.07 10.82
C GLN A 166 -14.68 8.08 11.17
N ILE A 167 -14.42 6.78 11.04
CA ILE A 167 -15.36 5.70 11.35
C ILE A 167 -15.46 5.48 12.87
N VAL A 168 -14.31 5.40 13.56
CA VAL A 168 -14.17 5.14 15.01
C VAL A 168 -13.28 6.20 15.66
N PRO A 169 -13.71 7.48 15.71
CA PRO A 169 -12.89 8.57 16.24
C PRO A 169 -12.41 8.35 17.69
N GLU A 170 -13.17 7.62 18.50
CA GLU A 170 -12.83 7.24 19.87
C GLU A 170 -11.59 6.32 19.98
N ARG A 171 -11.15 5.72 18.87
CA ARG A 171 -9.95 4.88 18.76
C ARG A 171 -8.83 5.53 17.94
N SER A 172 -8.94 6.82 17.64
CA SER A 172 -7.96 7.50 16.77
C SER A 172 -6.51 7.37 17.26
N PRO A 173 -6.21 7.53 18.57
CA PRO A 173 -4.83 7.37 19.06
C PRO A 173 -4.28 5.96 18.77
N GLU A 174 -5.06 4.92 19.01
CA GLU A 174 -4.66 3.52 18.78
C GLU A 174 -4.53 3.21 17.28
N ILE A 175 -5.44 3.74 16.44
CA ILE A 175 -5.38 3.60 14.99
C ILE A 175 -4.11 4.25 14.44
N LEU A 176 -3.81 5.49 14.86
CA LEU A 176 -2.62 6.21 14.39
C LEU A 176 -1.32 5.55 14.89
N HIS A 177 -1.30 5.01 16.12
CA HIS A 177 -0.18 4.24 16.60
C HIS A 177 0.03 2.95 15.77
N ARG A 178 -1.05 2.25 15.43
CA ARG A 178 -0.99 1.06 14.58
C ARG A 178 -0.54 1.39 13.16
N LEU A 179 -0.92 2.54 12.62
CA LEU A 179 -0.42 3.06 11.34
C LEU A 179 1.10 3.25 11.39
N ASP A 180 1.63 3.85 12.46
CA ASP A 180 3.08 4.04 12.63
C ASP A 180 3.80 2.69 12.58
N GLN A 181 3.29 1.69 13.28
CA GLN A 181 3.83 0.32 13.25
C GLN A 181 3.75 -0.31 11.85
N TYR A 182 2.58 -0.23 11.20
CA TYR A 182 2.35 -0.81 9.88
C TYR A 182 3.29 -0.23 8.81
N THR A 183 3.47 1.09 8.84
CA THR A 183 4.36 1.79 7.89
C THR A 183 5.84 1.57 8.22
N GLN A 184 6.24 1.57 9.49
CA GLN A 184 7.61 1.24 9.91
C GLN A 184 7.99 -0.20 9.56
N ASN A 185 7.02 -1.12 9.59
CA ASN A 185 7.27 -2.52 9.23
C ASN A 185 7.80 -2.69 7.80
N ARG A 186 7.62 -1.70 6.91
CA ARG A 186 8.22 -1.72 5.57
C ARG A 186 9.75 -1.53 5.60
N VAL A 187 10.26 -0.79 6.59
CA VAL A 187 11.70 -0.64 6.88
C VAL A 187 12.22 -1.88 7.61
N VAL A 188 11.45 -2.41 8.58
CA VAL A 188 11.76 -3.70 9.26
C VAL A 188 11.90 -4.83 8.24
N CYS A 189 11.01 -4.87 7.24
CA CYS A 189 11.05 -5.79 6.12
C CYS A 189 12.31 -5.64 5.25
N GLY A 190 12.98 -4.48 5.26
CA GLY A 190 14.10 -4.15 4.37
C GLY A 190 13.69 -3.88 2.91
N VAL A 191 12.41 -3.57 2.67
CA VAL A 191 11.85 -3.41 1.30
C VAL A 191 11.59 -1.96 0.91
N HIS A 192 11.68 -1.03 1.87
CA HIS A 192 11.55 0.41 1.66
C HIS A 192 12.51 1.18 2.54
N TYR A 193 12.90 2.36 2.07
CA TYR A 193 13.64 3.34 2.86
C TYR A 193 12.69 4.15 3.76
N PRO A 194 13.18 4.68 4.90
CA PRO A 194 12.44 5.62 5.74
C PRO A 194 11.83 6.79 4.94
N SER A 195 12.59 7.39 4.02
CA SER A 195 12.06 8.48 3.18
C SER A 195 10.96 8.05 2.20
N ASP A 196 10.95 6.79 1.73
CA ASP A 196 9.84 6.27 0.91
C ASP A 196 8.54 6.23 1.72
N VAL A 197 8.65 5.85 3.00
CA VAL A 197 7.53 5.76 3.94
C VAL A 197 7.02 7.16 4.28
N ALA A 198 7.91 8.08 4.61
CA ALA A 198 7.57 9.46 4.94
C ALA A 198 6.85 10.17 3.77
N ALA A 199 7.38 10.01 2.56
CA ALA A 199 6.75 10.56 1.36
C ALA A 199 5.35 9.98 1.12
N SER A 200 5.17 8.66 1.26
CA SER A 200 3.86 8.04 1.12
C SER A 200 2.83 8.58 2.10
N ARG A 201 3.21 8.85 3.35
CA ARG A 201 2.31 9.41 4.36
C ARG A 201 1.85 10.82 3.98
N LEU A 202 2.78 11.65 3.49
CA LEU A 202 2.46 13.00 3.02
C LEU A 202 1.49 12.95 1.82
N ILE A 203 1.80 12.13 0.82
CA ILE A 203 0.98 12.00 -0.39
C ILE A 203 -0.41 11.46 -0.05
N ALA A 204 -0.48 10.41 0.76
CA ALA A 204 -1.74 9.83 1.20
C ALA A 204 -2.59 10.83 1.98
N THR A 205 -1.99 11.65 2.84
CA THR A 205 -2.72 12.69 3.59
C THR A 205 -3.30 13.75 2.66
N SER A 206 -2.51 14.22 1.69
CA SER A 206 -2.98 15.17 0.66
C SER A 206 -4.08 14.56 -0.20
N LEU A 207 -3.91 13.31 -0.65
CA LEU A 207 -4.93 12.59 -1.41
C LEU A 207 -6.21 12.41 -0.60
N TYR A 208 -6.10 12.06 0.68
CA TYR A 208 -7.25 11.92 1.57
C TYR A 208 -8.06 13.22 1.64
N GLY A 209 -7.39 14.36 1.81
CA GLY A 209 -8.04 15.67 1.79
C GLY A 209 -8.79 15.96 0.48
N LEU A 210 -8.27 15.51 -0.66
CA LEU A 210 -8.91 15.64 -1.97
C LEU A 210 -10.13 14.71 -2.11
N ILE A 211 -9.97 13.41 -1.84
CA ILE A 211 -11.04 12.43 -2.04
C ILE A 211 -12.17 12.58 -1.00
N ALA A 212 -11.87 13.11 0.18
CA ALA A 212 -12.88 13.39 1.20
C ALA A 212 -13.92 14.42 0.74
N ALA A 213 -13.65 15.23 -0.27
CA ALA A 213 -14.64 16.14 -0.84
C ALA A 213 -15.62 15.44 -1.82
N SER A 214 -15.35 14.20 -2.23
CA SER A 214 -16.18 13.47 -3.18
C SER A 214 -17.49 12.97 -2.53
N PRO A 215 -18.66 13.23 -3.14
CA PRO A 215 -19.93 12.68 -2.67
C PRO A 215 -19.95 11.14 -2.66
N ASP A 216 -19.29 10.50 -3.62
CA ASP A 216 -19.19 9.05 -3.69
C ASP A 216 -18.37 8.50 -2.52
N PHE A 217 -17.24 9.13 -2.21
CA PHE A 217 -16.42 8.79 -1.05
C PHE A 217 -17.22 8.94 0.26
N GLN A 218 -17.94 10.05 0.42
CA GLN A 218 -18.74 10.30 1.62
C GLN A 218 -19.84 9.26 1.82
N ARG A 219 -20.49 8.79 0.74
CA ARG A 219 -21.46 7.70 0.84
C ARG A 219 -20.82 6.39 1.28
N GLU A 220 -19.70 6.01 0.69
CA GLU A 220 -19.01 4.77 1.04
C GLU A 220 -18.47 4.80 2.46
N LEU A 221 -17.87 5.93 2.87
CA LEU A 221 -17.43 6.16 4.25
C LEU A 221 -18.60 6.04 5.23
N ALA A 222 -19.77 6.61 4.90
CA ALA A 222 -20.96 6.50 5.75
C ALA A 222 -21.45 5.04 5.87
N GLY A 223 -21.41 4.28 4.78
CA GLY A 223 -21.76 2.86 4.77
C GLY A 223 -20.80 2.02 5.64
N ALA A 224 -19.49 2.14 5.41
CA ALA A 224 -18.47 1.48 6.23
C ALA A 224 -18.57 1.91 7.70
N LYS A 225 -18.82 3.20 7.97
CA LYS A 225 -19.02 3.70 9.33
C LYS A 225 -20.20 3.07 10.03
N ALA A 226 -21.35 2.96 9.37
CA ALA A 226 -22.52 2.32 9.95
C ALA A 226 -22.26 0.84 10.25
N GLU A 227 -21.64 0.13 9.30
CA GLU A 227 -21.31 -1.30 9.42
C GLU A 227 -20.34 -1.57 10.57
N VAL A 228 -19.17 -0.91 10.59
CA VAL A 228 -18.15 -1.09 11.62
C VAL A 228 -18.68 -0.72 13.00
N ARG A 229 -19.41 0.39 13.13
CA ARG A 229 -19.93 0.81 14.44
C ARG A 229 -20.99 -0.14 14.96
N SER A 230 -21.87 -0.64 14.10
CA SER A 230 -22.83 -1.70 14.45
C SER A 230 -22.11 -2.96 14.91
N HIS A 231 -21.09 -3.40 14.17
CA HIS A 231 -20.29 -4.58 14.49
C HIS A 231 -19.57 -4.47 15.84
N LEU A 232 -19.05 -3.28 16.17
CA LEU A 232 -18.35 -3.01 17.43
C LEU A 232 -19.29 -2.68 18.60
N GLY A 233 -20.62 -2.68 18.39
CA GLY A 233 -21.59 -2.29 19.42
C GLY A 233 -21.48 -0.82 19.84
N LEU A 234 -20.97 0.04 18.95
CA LEU A 234 -20.79 1.46 19.20
C LEU A 234 -22.04 2.23 18.80
N VAL A 235 -22.53 3.10 19.68
CA VAL A 235 -23.61 4.06 19.36
C VAL A 235 -23.18 5.01 18.23
N ALA A 236 -24.12 5.68 17.56
CA ALA A 236 -23.79 6.65 16.50
C ALA A 236 -22.73 7.65 17.00
N ALA A 237 -21.68 7.87 16.19
CA ALA A 237 -20.61 8.79 16.55
C ALA A 237 -21.22 10.18 16.81
N PRO A 238 -20.86 10.88 17.89
CA PRO A 238 -21.28 12.27 18.05
C PRO A 238 -20.83 13.05 16.81
N VAL A 239 -21.74 13.83 16.24
CA VAL A 239 -21.41 14.75 15.15
C VAL A 239 -20.42 15.74 15.75
N ARG A 240 -19.11 15.59 15.45
CA ARG A 240 -18.19 16.70 15.65
C ARG A 240 -18.66 17.80 14.70
N ALA A 241 -19.23 18.87 15.25
CA ALA A 241 -19.37 20.11 14.51
C ALA A 241 -17.99 20.41 13.92
N ALA A 242 -17.93 20.61 12.61
CA ALA A 242 -16.69 20.95 11.93
C ALA A 242 -16.18 22.25 12.53
N ALA A 243 -15.26 22.16 13.50
CA ALA A 243 -14.38 23.25 13.82
C ALA A 243 -13.35 23.30 12.68
N LEU A 244 -13.74 23.98 11.60
CA LEU A 244 -12.76 24.53 10.67
C LEU A 244 -11.94 25.58 11.46
N PRO A 245 -10.60 25.59 11.33
CA PRO A 245 -9.81 26.73 11.79
C PRO A 245 -10.17 28.01 11.04
#